data_AF-A0A1E4FD78-F1
#
_entry.id   AF-A0A1E4FD78-F1
#
_cell.length_a   1.000
_cell.length_b   1.000
_cell.length_c   1.000
_cell.angle_alpha   90.00
_cell.angle_beta   90.00
_cell.angle_gamma   90.00
#
_symmetry.space_group_name_H-M   'P 1'
#
loop_
_entity.id
_entity.type
_entity.pdbx_description
1 polymer ?
#
loop_
_entity_poly.entity_id
_entity_poly.type
_entity_poly.pdbx_seq_one_letter_code
_entity_poly.pdbx_strand_id
1 'polypeptide(L)'
;MARARGLSLAETVLDIFLLTAGCLMMVQLFHQATRADRRTQQLQNAITLGEKTLARVRSWASQPNNFDSNWAPWNTTLTDPDFPGLEVEVTALPSGRALASPASRLELPYGAKGRRLARLVVPVKVRVRWGSENLTLFTYCAAPAHPMAANAQVELSNLPAAPLSANQVAQVNAQLRDGAGQPLTGVTFNWSLIPVTGNGSLRPDLQDRSGQAMSLQNMCYLPTGQQAILSGEAAVAVQARYRGRIYSNFLPNTLPSERIQLNP
;
A
#
# COMPACT_ATOMS: atom_id res chain seq x y z
N MET A 1 -24.03 7.74 88.50
CA MET A 1 -24.58 6.38 88.26
C MET A 1 -25.33 6.38 86.94
N ALA A 2 -25.06 5.39 86.11
CA ALA A 2 -25.32 5.35 84.68
C ALA A 2 -26.80 5.37 84.29
N ARG A 3 -27.18 6.25 83.35
CA ARG A 3 -28.42 6.10 82.56
C ARG A 3 -28.18 5.00 81.53
N ALA A 4 -28.78 3.83 81.75
CA ALA A 4 -28.85 2.80 80.72
C ALA A 4 -29.66 3.35 79.53
N ARG A 5 -28.97 3.65 78.42
CA ARG A 5 -29.58 3.99 77.13
C ARG A 5 -30.06 2.69 76.50
N GLY A 6 -31.33 2.34 76.72
CA GLY A 6 -32.00 1.34 75.91
C GLY A 6 -32.30 1.95 74.55
N LEU A 7 -31.66 1.44 73.49
CA LEU A 7 -32.04 1.73 72.10
C LEU A 7 -33.55 1.47 71.95
N SER A 8 -34.28 2.44 71.42
CA SER A 8 -35.70 2.29 71.12
C SER A 8 -35.85 1.19 70.06
N LEU A 9 -36.84 0.29 70.21
CA LEU A 9 -37.10 -0.79 69.25
C LEU A 9 -37.21 -0.24 67.80
N ALA A 10 -37.76 0.96 67.64
CA ALA A 10 -37.87 1.65 66.35
C ALA A 10 -36.50 2.03 65.76
N GLU A 11 -35.53 2.42 66.59
CA GLU A 11 -34.16 2.76 66.17
C GLU A 11 -33.44 1.52 65.64
N THR A 12 -33.51 0.39 66.36
CA THR A 12 -32.99 -0.89 65.88
C THR A 12 -33.63 -1.37 64.57
N VAL A 13 -34.94 -1.18 64.39
CA VAL A 13 -35.63 -1.54 63.14
C VAL A 13 -35.16 -0.66 61.98
N LEU A 14 -34.97 0.63 62.23
CA LEU A 14 -34.51 1.60 61.23
C LEU A 14 -33.04 1.35 60.85
N ASP A 15 -32.20 1.02 61.82
CA ASP A 15 -30.80 0.62 61.61
C ASP A 15 -30.70 -0.67 60.77
N ILE A 16 -31.52 -1.68 61.07
CA ILE A 16 -31.56 -2.92 60.27
C ILE A 16 -32.02 -2.62 58.84
N PHE A 17 -32.99 -1.72 58.64
CA PHE A 17 -33.47 -1.35 57.31
C PHE A 17 -32.40 -0.59 56.51
N LEU A 18 -31.70 0.36 57.14
CA LEU A 18 -30.60 1.10 56.51
C LEU A 18 -29.43 0.18 56.18
N LEU A 19 -29.09 -0.75 57.09
CA LEU A 19 -28.00 -1.69 56.90
C LEU A 19 -28.32 -2.71 55.80
N THR A 20 -29.56 -3.21 55.72
CA THR A 20 -29.99 -4.10 54.63
C THR A 20 -30.05 -3.36 53.29
N ALA A 21 -30.58 -2.13 53.23
CA ALA A 21 -30.56 -1.31 52.03
C ALA A 21 -29.14 -1.00 51.54
N GLY A 22 -28.24 -0.64 52.47
CA GLY A 22 -26.82 -0.42 52.18
C GLY A 22 -26.12 -1.68 51.65
N CYS A 23 -26.37 -2.84 52.27
CA CYS A 23 -25.84 -4.13 51.80
C CYS A 23 -26.33 -4.46 50.39
N LEU A 24 -27.62 -4.25 50.09
CA LEU A 24 -28.19 -4.50 48.77
C LEU A 24 -27.55 -3.59 47.70
N MET A 25 -27.36 -2.30 47.99
CA MET A 25 -26.67 -1.39 47.07
C MET A 25 -25.22 -1.82 46.84
N MET A 26 -24.51 -2.24 47.89
CA MET A 26 -23.12 -2.70 47.77
C MET A 26 -23.01 -3.95 46.89
N VAL A 27 -23.92 -4.91 47.06
CA VAL A 27 -23.99 -6.13 46.23
C VAL A 27 -24.29 -5.79 44.77
N GLN A 28 -25.20 -4.85 44.50
CA GLN A 28 -25.48 -4.40 43.14
C GLN A 28 -24.27 -3.73 42.48
N LEU A 29 -23.58 -2.83 43.19
CA LEU A 29 -22.36 -2.19 42.69
C LEU A 29 -21.25 -3.21 42.44
N PHE A 30 -21.10 -4.21 43.32
CA PHE A 30 -20.15 -5.29 43.12
C PHE A 30 -20.47 -6.14 41.87
N HIS A 31 -21.75 -6.45 41.65
CA HIS A 31 -22.17 -7.14 40.42
C HIS A 31 -21.97 -6.30 39.16
N GLN A 32 -22.14 -4.98 39.23
CA GLN A 32 -21.84 -4.09 38.11
C GLN A 32 -20.34 -4.01 37.84
N ALA A 33 -19.52 -3.87 38.88
CA ALA A 33 -18.07 -3.84 38.77
C ALA A 33 -17.52 -5.14 38.15
N THR A 34 -17.99 -6.30 38.61
CA THR A 34 -17.55 -7.61 38.06
C THR A 34 -17.95 -7.79 36.59
N ARG A 35 -19.11 -7.28 36.16
CA ARG A 35 -19.50 -7.28 34.74
C ARG A 35 -18.63 -6.36 33.89
N ALA A 36 -18.33 -5.17 34.40
CA ALA A 36 -17.46 -4.21 33.72
C ALA A 36 -16.03 -4.74 33.58
N ASP A 37 -15.49 -5.39 34.62
CA ASP A 37 -14.17 -5.99 34.61
C ASP A 37 -14.07 -7.14 33.58
N ARG A 38 -15.06 -8.05 33.56
CA ARG A 38 -15.13 -9.11 32.54
C ARG A 38 -15.18 -8.56 31.12
N ARG A 39 -15.96 -7.50 30.88
CA ARG A 39 -16.04 -6.86 29.56
C ARG A 39 -14.69 -6.26 29.16
N THR A 40 -14.02 -5.61 30.10
CA THR A 40 -12.69 -5.02 29.86
C THR A 40 -11.65 -6.08 29.53
N GLN A 41 -11.63 -7.19 30.28
CA GLN A 41 -10.76 -8.34 30.01
C GLN A 41 -11.05 -8.97 28.63
N GLN A 42 -12.32 -9.15 28.27
CA GLN A 42 -12.69 -9.66 26.94
C GLN A 42 -12.22 -8.72 25.82
N LEU A 43 -12.39 -7.41 26.00
CA LEU A 43 -11.92 -6.43 25.03
C LEU A 43 -10.39 -6.44 24.90
N GLN A 44 -9.66 -6.53 26.01
CA GLN A 44 -8.19 -6.63 25.99
C GLN A 44 -7.71 -7.89 25.26
N ASN A 45 -8.36 -9.02 25.49
CA ASN A 45 -8.08 -10.27 24.79
C ASN A 45 -8.40 -10.14 23.29
N ALA A 46 -9.51 -9.51 22.93
CA ALA A 46 -9.89 -9.28 21.55
C ALA A 46 -8.90 -8.35 20.82
N ILE A 47 -8.44 -7.28 21.47
CA ILE A 47 -7.40 -6.39 20.93
C ILE A 47 -6.11 -7.17 20.70
N THR A 48 -5.64 -7.90 21.71
CA THR A 48 -4.39 -8.68 21.63
C THR A 48 -4.44 -9.71 20.50
N LEU A 49 -5.55 -10.43 20.37
CA LEU A 49 -5.76 -11.40 19.30
C LEU A 49 -5.81 -10.72 17.91
N GLY A 50 -6.50 -9.59 17.80
CA GLY A 50 -6.56 -8.80 16.58
C GLY A 50 -5.18 -8.30 16.15
N GLU A 51 -4.39 -7.78 17.08
CA GLU A 51 -3.01 -7.33 16.84
C GLU A 51 -2.08 -8.49 16.48
N LYS A 52 -2.16 -9.62 17.19
CA LYS A 52 -1.43 -10.86 16.88
C LYS A 52 -1.73 -11.34 15.46
N THR A 53 -2.99 -11.24 15.03
CA THR A 53 -3.42 -11.64 13.68
C THR A 53 -2.90 -10.66 12.63
N LEU A 54 -3.01 -9.36 12.87
CA LEU A 54 -2.43 -8.34 11.98
C LEU A 54 -0.91 -8.49 11.83
N ALA A 55 -0.20 -8.77 12.92
CA ALA A 55 1.23 -9.03 12.89
C ALA A 55 1.58 -10.26 12.05
N ARG A 56 0.80 -11.35 12.16
CA ARG A 56 0.96 -12.55 11.33
C ARG A 56 0.74 -12.27 9.84
N VAL A 57 -0.32 -11.53 9.49
CA VAL A 57 -0.58 -11.11 8.10
C VAL A 57 0.59 -10.28 7.55
N ARG A 58 1.05 -9.28 8.30
CA ARG A 58 2.19 -8.43 7.91
C ARG A 58 3.48 -9.22 7.76
N SER A 59 3.75 -10.15 8.67
CA SER A 59 4.93 -11.02 8.62
C SER A 59 4.90 -11.90 7.37
N TRP A 60 3.77 -12.53 7.07
CA TRP A 60 3.60 -13.29 5.84
C TRP A 60 3.79 -12.43 4.58
N ALA A 61 3.18 -11.24 4.56
CA ALA A 61 3.26 -10.28 3.45
C ALA A 61 4.64 -9.60 3.32
N SER A 62 5.55 -9.78 4.28
CA SER A 62 6.92 -9.24 4.19
C SER A 62 7.76 -9.95 3.13
N GLN A 63 7.35 -11.14 2.70
CA GLN A 63 7.98 -11.87 1.61
C GLN A 63 7.36 -11.45 0.27
N PRO A 64 8.15 -11.00 -0.73
CA PRO A 64 7.63 -10.55 -2.03
C PRO A 64 6.73 -11.59 -2.72
N ASN A 65 7.18 -12.85 -2.75
CA ASN A 65 6.41 -13.94 -3.35
C ASN A 65 5.02 -14.09 -2.70
N ASN A 66 4.90 -13.87 -1.40
CA ASN A 66 3.61 -13.95 -0.71
C ASN A 66 2.74 -12.73 -1.03
N PHE A 67 3.31 -11.51 -0.94
CA PHE A 67 2.59 -10.27 -1.21
C PHE A 67 2.00 -10.23 -2.62
N ASP A 68 2.75 -10.68 -3.61
CA ASP A 68 2.31 -10.68 -5.01
C ASP A 68 1.44 -11.88 -5.38
N SER A 69 1.40 -12.90 -4.52
CA SER A 69 0.56 -14.08 -4.71
C SER A 69 -0.92 -13.84 -4.36
N ASN A 70 -1.66 -14.94 -4.27
CA ASN A 70 -3.06 -14.96 -3.89
C ASN A 70 -3.24 -14.73 -2.38
N TRP A 71 -4.02 -13.71 -2.03
CA TRP A 71 -4.37 -13.37 -0.64
C TRP A 71 -5.57 -14.16 -0.08
N ALA A 72 -6.22 -15.02 -0.89
CA ALA A 72 -7.36 -15.84 -0.45
C ALA A 72 -7.13 -16.64 0.85
N PRO A 73 -5.92 -17.18 1.15
CA PRO A 73 -5.67 -17.86 2.42
C PRO A 73 -5.91 -16.98 3.67
N TRP A 74 -5.81 -15.66 3.52
CA TRP A 74 -6.11 -14.70 4.58
C TRP A 74 -7.55 -14.18 4.54
N ASN A 75 -8.34 -14.44 3.49
CA ASN A 75 -9.75 -14.05 3.43
C ASN A 75 -10.63 -15.13 4.07
N THR A 76 -10.45 -15.32 5.37
CA THR A 76 -11.07 -16.42 6.11
C THR A 76 -11.34 -16.05 7.57
N THR A 77 -12.06 -16.94 8.26
CA THR A 77 -12.23 -16.91 9.71
C THR A 77 -11.23 -17.86 10.35
N LEU A 78 -10.53 -17.37 11.37
CA LEU A 78 -9.52 -18.07 12.13
C LEU A 78 -9.96 -18.18 13.59
N THR A 79 -9.58 -19.29 14.21
CA THR A 79 -9.67 -19.49 15.65
C THR A 79 -8.26 -19.65 16.22
N ASP A 80 -8.04 -19.18 17.43
CA ASP A 80 -6.75 -19.28 18.11
C ASP A 80 -6.94 -20.04 19.43
N PRO A 81 -6.26 -21.18 19.64
CA PRO A 81 -6.36 -21.95 20.89
C PRO A 81 -6.01 -21.16 22.14
N ASP A 82 -5.14 -20.14 22.01
CA ASP A 82 -4.75 -19.28 23.14
C ASP A 82 -5.88 -18.34 23.58
N PHE A 83 -6.90 -18.16 22.73
CA PHE A 83 -8.02 -17.24 22.90
C PHE A 83 -9.37 -17.95 22.66
N PRO A 84 -9.76 -18.91 23.53
CA PRO A 84 -10.97 -19.69 23.33
C PRO A 84 -12.22 -18.80 23.36
N GLY A 85 -13.18 -19.09 22.48
CA GLY A 85 -14.45 -18.35 22.37
C GLY A 85 -14.36 -17.03 21.59
N LEU A 86 -13.17 -16.68 21.09
CA LEU A 86 -12.97 -15.57 20.16
C LEU A 86 -12.77 -16.10 18.74
N GLU A 87 -13.45 -15.46 17.78
CA GLU A 87 -13.29 -15.73 16.35
C GLU A 87 -12.73 -14.50 15.65
N VAL A 88 -11.82 -14.71 14.69
CA VAL A 88 -11.17 -13.64 13.95
C VAL A 88 -11.47 -13.79 12.47
N GLU A 89 -12.24 -12.87 11.92
CA GLU A 89 -12.48 -12.75 10.49
C GLU A 89 -11.46 -11.78 9.89
N VAL A 90 -10.71 -12.25 8.89
CA VAL A 90 -9.74 -11.43 8.17
C VAL A 90 -10.27 -11.17 6.76
N THR A 91 -10.21 -9.91 6.33
CA THR A 91 -10.61 -9.47 4.99
C THR A 91 -9.53 -8.55 4.41
N ALA A 92 -8.81 -9.05 3.42
CA ALA A 92 -7.87 -8.32 2.59
C ALA A 92 -8.51 -7.96 1.25
N LEU A 93 -8.17 -6.78 0.71
CA LEU A 93 -8.54 -6.36 -0.64
C LEU A 93 -7.33 -6.55 -1.58
N PRO A 94 -7.23 -7.69 -2.32
CA PRO A 94 -5.98 -8.06 -3.00
C PRO A 94 -5.66 -7.19 -4.21
N SER A 95 -6.66 -6.53 -4.79
CA SER A 95 -6.49 -5.51 -5.83
C SER A 95 -5.70 -4.29 -5.32
N GLY A 96 -5.54 -4.17 -4.00
CA GLY A 96 -4.85 -3.08 -3.34
C GLY A 96 -5.63 -1.78 -3.38
N ARG A 97 -4.99 -0.71 -2.91
CA ARG A 97 -5.51 0.66 -3.02
C ARG A 97 -4.57 1.50 -3.86
N ALA A 98 -5.10 2.15 -4.88
CA ALA A 98 -4.33 3.07 -5.70
C ALA A 98 -3.89 4.28 -4.85
N LEU A 99 -2.58 4.53 -4.80
CA LEU A 99 -1.99 5.67 -4.09
C LEU A 99 -1.50 6.71 -5.09
N ALA A 100 -1.56 7.98 -4.71
CA ALA A 100 -0.89 9.01 -5.49
C ALA A 100 0.63 8.78 -5.45
N SER A 101 1.30 9.03 -6.56
CA SER A 101 2.76 8.99 -6.60
C SER A 101 3.35 9.94 -5.54
N PRO A 102 4.36 9.51 -4.76
CA PRO A 102 5.00 10.35 -3.76
C PRO A 102 5.82 11.49 -4.41
N ALA A 103 6.09 11.42 -5.71
CA ALA A 103 6.84 12.42 -6.46
C ALA A 103 5.99 13.65 -6.83
N SER A 104 5.32 14.27 -5.85
CA SER A 104 4.35 15.35 -6.06
C SER A 104 4.88 16.50 -6.92
N ARG A 105 6.16 16.87 -6.79
CA ARG A 105 6.80 17.92 -7.61
C ARG A 105 6.95 17.52 -9.09
N LEU A 106 7.24 16.25 -9.37
CA LEU A 106 7.30 15.74 -10.74
C LEU A 106 5.90 15.56 -11.35
N GLU A 107 4.89 15.32 -10.51
CA GLU A 107 3.50 15.16 -10.93
C GLU A 107 2.73 16.49 -10.99
N LEU A 108 3.25 17.58 -10.38
CA LEU A 108 2.59 18.89 -10.29
C LEU A 108 2.11 19.44 -11.64
N PRO A 109 2.89 19.38 -12.74
CA PRO A 109 2.44 19.87 -14.05
C PRO A 109 1.22 19.13 -14.60
N TYR A 110 0.92 17.94 -14.08
CA TYR A 110 -0.13 17.05 -14.57
C TYR A 110 -1.42 17.14 -13.74
N GLY A 111 -1.40 17.85 -12.60
CA GLY A 111 -2.58 18.08 -11.76
C GLY A 111 -3.35 16.80 -11.43
N ALA A 112 -4.65 16.77 -11.76
CA ALA A 112 -5.53 15.62 -11.53
C ALA A 112 -5.13 14.34 -12.30
N LYS A 113 -4.32 14.48 -13.35
CA LYS A 113 -3.77 13.36 -14.15
C LYS A 113 -2.45 12.83 -13.57
N GLY A 114 -2.04 13.25 -12.38
CA GLY A 114 -0.86 12.72 -11.70
C GLY A 114 -0.92 11.20 -11.53
N ARG A 115 0.25 10.55 -11.59
CA ARG A 115 0.35 9.08 -11.54
C ARG A 115 -0.30 8.47 -10.31
N ARG A 116 -1.03 7.38 -10.52
CA ARG A 116 -1.57 6.51 -9.47
C ARG A 116 -0.81 5.18 -9.47
N LEU A 117 -0.16 4.89 -8.35
CA LEU A 117 0.59 3.65 -8.15
C LEU A 117 -0.39 2.58 -7.66
N ALA A 118 -0.67 1.62 -8.53
CA ALA A 118 -1.53 0.48 -8.21
C ALA A 118 -0.78 -0.53 -7.32
N ARG A 119 -1.53 -1.20 -6.43
CA ARG A 119 -1.10 -2.39 -5.68
C ARG A 119 0.17 -2.21 -4.80
N LEU A 120 0.56 -0.99 -4.44
CA LEU A 120 1.64 -0.76 -3.46
C LEU A 120 1.23 -1.03 -2.01
N VAL A 121 -0.07 -1.03 -1.74
CA VAL A 121 -0.62 -1.38 -0.44
C VAL A 121 -1.83 -2.28 -0.60
N VAL A 122 -1.94 -3.27 0.27
CA VAL A 122 -3.11 -4.14 0.42
C VAL A 122 -3.82 -3.74 1.71
N PRO A 123 -5.04 -3.18 1.63
CA PRO A 123 -5.87 -2.95 2.81
C PRO A 123 -6.25 -4.28 3.46
N VAL A 124 -6.07 -4.38 4.77
CA VAL A 124 -6.44 -5.54 5.59
C VAL A 124 -7.31 -5.07 6.75
N LYS A 125 -8.46 -5.70 6.87
CA LYS A 125 -9.42 -5.54 7.96
C LYS A 125 -9.45 -6.83 8.77
N VAL A 126 -9.37 -6.70 10.08
CA VAL A 126 -9.49 -7.81 11.02
C VAL A 126 -10.65 -7.51 11.94
N ARG A 127 -11.65 -8.40 11.95
CA ARG A 127 -12.82 -8.31 12.82
C ARG A 127 -12.76 -9.45 13.83
N VAL A 128 -12.61 -9.12 15.09
CA VAL A 128 -12.67 -10.08 16.20
C VAL A 128 -14.08 -10.08 16.76
N ARG A 129 -14.67 -11.26 16.98
CA ARG A 129 -16.05 -11.44 17.44
C ARG A 129 -16.08 -12.26 18.72
N TRP A 130 -16.91 -11.83 19.67
CA TRP A 130 -17.28 -12.60 20.86
C TRP A 130 -18.77 -12.41 21.15
N GLY A 131 -19.55 -13.48 21.05
CA GLY A 131 -21.01 -13.41 21.16
C GLY A 131 -21.62 -12.44 20.15
N SER A 132 -22.27 -11.37 20.63
CA SER A 132 -22.86 -10.30 19.82
C SER A 132 -21.96 -9.09 19.62
N GLU A 133 -20.85 -8.98 20.36
CA GLU A 133 -19.92 -7.86 20.27
C GLU A 133 -18.82 -8.16 19.23
N ASN A 134 -18.25 -7.08 18.68
CA ASN A 134 -17.12 -7.18 17.79
C ASN A 134 -16.18 -5.98 17.92
N LEU A 135 -14.91 -6.23 17.59
CA LEU A 135 -13.86 -5.24 17.44
C LEU A 135 -13.35 -5.30 16.01
N THR A 136 -13.19 -4.14 15.37
CA THR A 136 -12.59 -4.06 14.03
C THR A 136 -11.28 -3.28 14.09
N LEU A 137 -10.21 -3.90 13.60
CA LEU A 137 -8.93 -3.26 13.34
C LEU A 137 -8.71 -3.17 11.83
N PHE A 138 -8.06 -2.09 11.39
CA PHE A 138 -7.80 -1.83 9.99
C PHE A 138 -6.35 -1.40 9.79
N THR A 139 -5.71 -1.92 8.75
CA THR A 139 -4.34 -1.55 8.39
C THR A 139 -4.06 -1.66 6.91
N TYR A 140 -2.92 -1.13 6.48
CA TYR A 140 -2.35 -1.34 5.16
C TYR A 140 -1.10 -2.20 5.30
N CYS A 141 -1.02 -3.26 4.50
CA CYS A 141 0.23 -3.99 4.27
C CYS A 141 0.92 -3.36 3.07
N ALA A 142 2.11 -2.81 3.27
CA ALA A 142 2.91 -2.24 2.19
C ALA A 142 3.63 -3.34 1.40
N ALA A 143 3.81 -3.12 0.10
CA ALA A 143 4.61 -3.98 -0.74
C ALA A 143 6.03 -4.10 -0.16
N PRO A 144 6.55 -5.33 0.01
CA PRO A 144 7.89 -5.53 0.53
C PRO A 144 8.93 -5.12 -0.52
N ALA A 145 10.18 -5.01 -0.07
CA ALA A 145 11.26 -4.80 -0.99
C ALA A 145 11.63 -6.10 -1.73
N HIS A 146 11.78 -5.99 -3.04
CA HIS A 146 12.22 -7.07 -3.89
C HIS A 146 13.75 -7.09 -3.98
N PRO A 147 14.41 -8.23 -3.73
CA PRO A 147 15.82 -8.40 -3.98
C PRO A 147 16.13 -8.28 -5.48
N MET A 148 17.10 -7.47 -5.85
CA MET A 148 17.48 -7.23 -7.24
C MET A 148 18.63 -8.15 -7.64
N ALA A 149 18.63 -8.66 -8.88
CA ALA A 149 19.80 -9.32 -9.46
C ALA A 149 20.99 -8.34 -9.55
N ALA A 150 22.21 -8.86 -9.48
CA ALA A 150 23.42 -8.04 -9.52
C ALA A 150 23.51 -7.19 -10.81
N ASN A 151 23.08 -7.79 -11.93
CA ASN A 151 23.06 -7.24 -13.28
C ASN A 151 21.65 -6.80 -13.73
N ALA A 152 20.71 -6.58 -12.81
CA ALA A 152 19.39 -6.10 -13.19
C ALA A 152 19.50 -4.77 -13.96
N GLN A 153 18.71 -4.65 -15.03
CA GLN A 153 18.67 -3.50 -15.93
C GLN A 153 17.22 -3.18 -16.27
N VAL A 154 16.99 -1.97 -16.78
CA VAL A 154 15.67 -1.63 -17.33
C VAL A 154 15.54 -2.29 -18.70
N GLU A 155 14.46 -3.02 -18.90
CA GLU A 155 14.12 -3.67 -20.17
C GLU A 155 13.12 -2.81 -20.91
N LEU A 156 13.37 -2.50 -22.19
CA LEU A 156 12.38 -1.88 -23.05
C LEU A 156 11.64 -2.90 -23.90
N SER A 157 10.40 -2.58 -24.22
CA SER A 157 9.54 -3.37 -25.10
C SER A 157 8.68 -2.45 -25.96
N ASN A 158 8.13 -3.01 -27.05
CA ASN A 158 7.35 -2.25 -28.03
C ASN A 158 8.13 -1.10 -28.69
N LEU A 159 9.43 -1.29 -28.89
CA LEU A 159 10.24 -0.39 -29.72
C LEU A 159 9.72 -0.42 -31.17
N PRO A 160 9.59 0.73 -31.84
CA PRO A 160 9.17 0.77 -33.25
C PRO A 160 10.11 -0.05 -34.13
N ALA A 161 9.58 -1.08 -34.78
CA ALA A 161 10.36 -1.90 -35.71
C ALA A 161 10.56 -1.20 -37.07
N ALA A 162 9.61 -0.35 -37.46
CA ALA A 162 9.70 0.48 -38.66
C ALA A 162 10.05 1.93 -38.27
N PRO A 163 10.71 2.68 -39.17
CA PRO A 163 10.93 4.10 -38.96
C PRO A 163 9.63 4.85 -38.72
N LEU A 164 9.64 5.79 -37.77
CA LEU A 164 8.50 6.66 -37.52
C LEU A 164 8.45 7.77 -38.58
N SER A 165 7.37 7.83 -39.34
CA SER A 165 7.10 8.93 -40.29
C SER A 165 6.89 10.27 -39.58
N ALA A 166 6.91 11.39 -40.30
CA ALA A 166 6.65 12.70 -39.70
C ALA A 166 5.38 12.72 -38.84
N ASN A 167 5.50 13.28 -37.64
CA ASN A 167 4.44 13.40 -36.64
C ASN A 167 3.87 12.08 -36.11
N GLN A 168 4.34 10.93 -36.59
CA GLN A 168 3.90 9.63 -36.11
C GLN A 168 4.30 9.46 -34.64
N VAL A 169 3.38 8.89 -33.86
CA VAL A 169 3.57 8.57 -32.45
C VAL A 169 3.71 7.06 -32.30
N ALA A 170 4.67 6.62 -31.50
CA ALA A 170 4.77 5.24 -31.05
C ALA A 170 4.97 5.18 -29.53
N GLN A 171 4.41 4.15 -28.92
CA GLN A 171 4.47 3.93 -27.48
C GLN A 171 5.51 2.87 -27.16
N VAL A 172 6.50 3.21 -26.35
CA VAL A 172 7.51 2.29 -25.83
C VAL A 172 7.23 2.02 -24.36
N ASN A 173 7.43 0.79 -23.91
CA ASN A 173 7.26 0.39 -22.53
C ASN A 173 8.60 0.06 -21.88
N ALA A 174 8.74 0.38 -20.59
CA ALA A 174 9.86 0.06 -19.74
C ALA A 174 9.41 -0.80 -18.57
N GLN A 175 10.23 -1.79 -18.24
CA GLN A 175 10.02 -2.68 -17.11
C GLN A 175 11.33 -2.86 -16.35
N LEU A 176 11.24 -3.01 -15.04
CA LEU A 176 12.36 -3.38 -14.19
C LEU A 176 11.96 -4.67 -13.49
N ARG A 177 12.82 -5.69 -13.54
CA ARG A 177 12.57 -7.00 -12.92
C ARG A 177 13.43 -7.20 -11.70
N ASP A 178 12.91 -7.94 -10.74
CA ASP A 178 13.66 -8.38 -9.58
C ASP A 178 14.57 -9.59 -9.90
N GLY A 179 15.29 -10.09 -8.89
CA GLY A 179 16.18 -11.25 -9.04
C GLY A 179 15.47 -12.56 -9.38
N ALA A 180 14.15 -12.65 -9.20
CA ALA A 180 13.33 -13.79 -9.59
C ALA A 180 12.69 -13.60 -10.99
N GLY A 181 12.99 -12.50 -11.68
CA GLY A 181 12.41 -12.15 -12.98
C GLY A 181 11.00 -11.55 -12.91
N GLN A 182 10.48 -11.27 -11.71
CA GLN A 182 9.15 -10.68 -11.54
C GLN A 182 9.17 -9.18 -11.85
N PRO A 183 8.15 -8.65 -12.55
CA PRO A 183 8.01 -7.22 -12.76
C PRO A 183 7.88 -6.45 -11.47
N LEU A 184 8.66 -5.38 -11.32
CA LEU A 184 8.41 -4.42 -10.24
C LEU A 184 7.26 -3.48 -10.60
N THR A 185 6.32 -3.40 -9.67
CA THR A 185 5.21 -2.45 -9.72
C THR A 185 5.55 -1.17 -8.95
N GLY A 186 4.93 -0.06 -9.36
CA GLY A 186 5.10 1.23 -8.67
C GLY A 186 6.47 1.91 -8.82
N VAL A 187 7.35 1.40 -9.68
CA VAL A 187 8.63 2.04 -10.02
C VAL A 187 8.40 3.21 -10.98
N THR A 188 9.15 4.28 -10.78
CA THR A 188 9.17 5.42 -11.69
C THR A 188 10.32 5.33 -12.67
N PHE A 189 10.01 5.46 -13.95
CA PHE A 189 10.99 5.57 -15.02
C PHE A 189 11.14 7.02 -15.45
N ASN A 190 12.39 7.44 -15.55
CA ASN A 190 12.81 8.70 -16.16
C ASN A 190 13.22 8.42 -17.60
N TRP A 191 12.54 9.06 -18.53
CA TRP A 191 12.72 8.85 -19.96
C TRP A 191 13.47 10.02 -20.56
N SER A 192 14.37 9.71 -21.49
CA SER A 192 15.11 10.68 -22.27
C SER A 192 15.32 10.15 -23.67
N LEU A 193 15.32 11.07 -24.64
CA LEU A 193 15.67 10.78 -26.01
C LEU A 193 17.01 11.46 -26.29
N ILE A 194 18.01 10.67 -26.68
CA ILE A 194 19.35 11.17 -26.98
C ILE A 194 19.49 11.21 -28.51
N PRO A 195 19.69 12.39 -29.11
CA PRO A 195 19.89 12.49 -30.55
C PRO A 195 21.18 11.78 -30.97
N VAL A 196 21.14 11.00 -32.05
CA VAL A 196 22.32 10.35 -32.65
C VAL A 196 22.61 10.99 -34.00
N THR A 197 21.74 10.74 -34.99
CA THR A 197 21.75 11.43 -36.29
C THR A 197 20.45 12.16 -36.58
N GLY A 198 19.36 11.78 -35.89
CA GLY A 198 18.07 12.46 -35.91
C GLY A 198 17.63 12.87 -34.50
N ASN A 199 16.42 13.42 -34.39
CA ASN A 199 15.83 13.78 -33.11
C ASN A 199 14.31 13.74 -33.14
N GLY A 200 13.71 13.45 -31.99
CA GLY A 200 12.26 13.43 -31.77
C GLY A 200 11.90 14.03 -30.41
N SER A 201 10.66 13.86 -30.00
CA SER A 201 10.16 14.36 -28.72
C SER A 201 9.46 13.28 -27.93
N LEU A 202 9.59 13.36 -26.60
CA LEU A 202 8.74 12.62 -25.69
C LEU A 202 7.38 13.33 -25.59
N ARG A 203 6.30 12.56 -25.60
CA ARG A 203 4.91 13.01 -25.49
C ARG A 203 4.28 12.47 -24.21
N PRO A 204 4.65 13.01 -23.03
CA PRO A 204 4.10 12.58 -21.75
C PRO A 204 2.60 12.92 -21.59
N ASP A 205 2.05 13.75 -22.48
CA ASP A 205 0.65 14.15 -22.54
C ASP A 205 -0.26 13.10 -23.20
N LEU A 206 0.30 12.23 -24.04
CA LEU A 206 -0.45 11.23 -24.83
C LEU A 206 -0.53 9.85 -24.17
N GLN A 207 -0.31 9.77 -22.85
CA GLN A 207 -0.18 8.49 -22.16
C GLN A 207 -0.99 8.37 -20.88
N ASP A 208 -1.39 7.13 -20.60
CA ASP A 208 -1.79 6.74 -19.25
C ASP A 208 -0.55 6.80 -18.36
N ARG A 209 -0.59 7.67 -17.34
CA ARG A 209 0.54 8.10 -16.52
C ARG A 209 1.09 7.02 -15.60
N SER A 210 0.82 5.75 -15.89
CA SER A 210 1.36 4.53 -15.26
C SER A 210 2.87 4.60 -14.99
N GLY A 211 3.61 5.34 -15.82
CA GLY A 211 5.06 5.54 -15.71
C GLY A 211 5.89 4.45 -16.38
N GLN A 212 5.26 3.33 -16.76
CA GLN A 212 5.88 2.23 -17.48
C GLN A 212 5.85 2.43 -19.00
N ALA A 213 5.08 3.38 -19.52
CA ALA A 213 5.08 3.71 -20.93
C ALA A 213 5.70 5.11 -21.16
N MET A 214 6.18 5.36 -22.39
CA MET A 214 6.47 6.69 -22.94
C MET A 214 6.13 6.77 -24.43
N SER A 215 5.48 7.86 -24.85
CA SER A 215 5.08 8.07 -26.23
C SER A 215 6.18 8.89 -26.87
N LEU A 216 6.69 8.40 -27.98
CA LEU A 216 7.75 9.01 -28.78
C LEU A 216 7.10 9.54 -30.04
N GLN A 217 7.43 10.77 -30.42
CA GLN A 217 6.95 11.37 -31.65
C GLN A 217 8.12 11.79 -32.51
N ASN A 218 8.04 11.51 -33.82
CA ASN A 218 8.95 12.10 -34.79
C ASN A 218 8.57 13.56 -35.05
N MET A 219 8.93 14.42 -34.12
CA MET A 219 8.83 15.87 -34.16
C MET A 219 9.76 16.40 -33.08
N CYS A 220 10.55 17.44 -33.36
CA CYS A 220 11.38 18.10 -32.37
C CYS A 220 11.15 19.62 -32.42
N TYR A 221 11.56 20.31 -31.36
CA TYR A 221 11.55 21.76 -31.32
C TYR A 221 12.98 22.26 -31.49
N LEU A 222 13.19 23.13 -32.46
CA LEU A 222 14.45 23.85 -32.62
C LEU A 222 14.63 24.85 -31.48
N PRO A 223 15.86 25.35 -31.23
CA PRO A 223 16.10 26.41 -30.23
C PRO A 223 15.26 27.68 -30.46
N THR A 224 14.81 27.90 -31.69
CA THR A 224 13.89 28.99 -32.09
C THR A 224 12.44 28.76 -31.67
N GLY A 225 12.10 27.59 -31.11
CA GLY A 225 10.74 27.18 -30.77
C GLY A 225 9.92 26.65 -31.94
N GLN A 226 10.47 26.63 -33.16
CA GLN A 226 9.81 26.06 -34.34
C GLN A 226 9.83 24.53 -34.31
N GLN A 227 8.74 23.91 -34.76
CA GLN A 227 8.67 22.47 -34.97
C GLN A 227 9.49 22.08 -36.19
N ALA A 228 10.23 20.98 -36.08
CA ALA A 228 11.01 20.39 -37.16
C ALA A 228 10.90 18.86 -37.15
N ILE A 229 10.97 18.27 -38.34
CA ILE A 229 11.09 16.84 -38.53
C ILE A 229 12.55 16.56 -38.92
N LEU A 230 13.26 15.79 -38.10
CA LEU A 230 14.63 15.40 -38.35
C LEU A 230 14.70 13.90 -38.58
N SER A 231 15.26 13.51 -39.72
CA SER A 231 15.48 12.10 -40.04
C SER A 231 16.74 11.56 -39.37
N GLY A 232 16.82 10.25 -39.23
CA GLY A 232 17.98 9.56 -38.64
C GLY A 232 17.61 8.76 -37.40
N GLU A 233 18.59 8.55 -36.53
CA GLU A 233 18.43 7.74 -35.33
C GLU A 233 18.38 8.58 -34.06
N ALA A 234 17.55 8.15 -33.12
CA ALA A 234 17.56 8.64 -31.76
C ALA A 234 17.61 7.45 -30.78
N ALA A 235 18.43 7.56 -29.74
CA ALA A 235 18.59 6.53 -28.73
C ALA A 235 17.61 6.77 -27.57
N VAL A 236 16.95 5.70 -27.13
CA VAL A 236 16.00 5.75 -26.01
C VAL A 236 16.75 5.42 -24.73
N ALA A 237 16.88 6.40 -23.84
CA ALA A 237 17.54 6.26 -22.56
C ALA A 237 16.51 6.31 -21.42
N VAL A 238 16.45 5.24 -20.64
CA VAL A 238 15.52 5.08 -19.52
C VAL A 238 16.28 4.73 -18.25
N GLN A 239 15.93 5.42 -17.17
CA GLN A 239 16.49 5.19 -15.85
C GLN A 239 15.38 4.99 -14.82
N ALA A 240 15.57 4.05 -13.91
CA ALA A 240 14.73 3.87 -12.74
C ALA A 240 15.58 3.94 -11.48
N ARG A 241 15.05 4.52 -10.41
CA ARG A 241 15.68 4.48 -9.09
C ARG A 241 14.87 3.57 -8.17
N TYR A 242 15.52 2.53 -7.65
CA TYR A 242 14.92 1.60 -6.71
C TYR A 242 15.85 1.39 -5.52
N ARG A 243 15.33 1.65 -4.31
CA ARG A 243 16.10 1.60 -3.04
C ARG A 243 17.43 2.37 -3.07
N GLY A 244 17.44 3.53 -3.73
CA GLY A 244 18.64 4.38 -3.83
C GLY A 244 19.62 4.00 -4.94
N ARG A 245 19.50 2.80 -5.54
CA ARG A 245 20.30 2.39 -6.70
C ARG A 245 19.63 2.80 -8.01
N ILE A 246 20.43 3.20 -8.99
CA ILE A 246 19.97 3.53 -10.34
C ILE A 246 20.10 2.28 -11.22
N TYR A 247 19.05 1.99 -11.96
CA TYR A 247 18.97 0.95 -12.98
C TYR A 247 18.69 1.63 -14.31
N SER A 248 19.34 1.19 -15.38
CA SER A 248 19.23 1.78 -16.71
C SER A 248 19.22 0.70 -17.78
N ASN A 249 18.72 1.01 -18.96
CA ASN A 249 18.80 0.15 -20.16
C ASN A 249 20.15 0.28 -20.90
N PHE A 250 21.05 1.12 -20.38
CA PHE A 250 22.38 1.38 -20.93
C PHE A 250 23.43 1.37 -19.82
N LEU A 251 24.69 1.15 -20.21
CA LEU A 251 25.81 1.24 -19.27
C LEU A 251 26.18 2.72 -19.03
N PRO A 252 26.66 3.08 -17.83
CA PRO A 252 27.14 4.43 -17.56
C PRO A 252 28.14 4.89 -18.63
N ASN A 253 28.00 6.13 -19.09
CA ASN A 253 28.86 6.76 -20.11
C ASN A 253 28.85 6.08 -21.49
N THR A 254 27.83 5.27 -21.79
CA THR A 254 27.63 4.68 -23.13
C THR A 254 26.33 5.19 -23.76
N LEU A 255 26.31 5.25 -25.09
CA LEU A 255 25.06 5.49 -25.82
C LEU A 255 24.15 4.26 -25.69
N PRO A 256 22.84 4.43 -25.45
CA PRO A 256 21.91 3.32 -25.44
C PRO A 256 21.93 2.54 -26.76
N SER A 257 21.88 1.22 -26.65
CA SER A 257 21.78 0.31 -27.80
C SER A 257 20.39 0.33 -28.43
N GLU A 258 19.36 0.62 -27.65
CA GLU A 258 17.98 0.69 -28.10
C GLU A 258 17.74 2.03 -28.81
N ARG A 259 17.57 1.94 -30.13
CA ARG A 259 17.43 3.09 -31.02
C ARG A 259 16.13 3.00 -31.81
N ILE A 260 15.60 4.17 -32.14
CA ILE A 260 14.48 4.33 -33.05
C ILE A 260 14.95 5.01 -34.32
N GLN A 261 14.39 4.61 -35.45
CA GLN A 261 14.61 5.27 -36.73
C GLN A 261 13.48 6.28 -36.99
N LEU A 262 13.85 7.44 -37.52
CA LEU A 262 12.98 8.57 -37.82
C LEU A 262 13.09 8.88 -39.30
N ASN A 263 11.94 8.90 -39.98
CA ASN A 263 11.82 9.25 -41.38
C ASN A 263 10.87 10.43 -41.56
N PRO A 264 11.12 11.32 -42.53
CA PRO A 264 10.19 12.38 -42.85
C PRO A 264 8.83 11.83 -43.29
#